data_AF-A0A0C2H7Q1-F1
#
_entry.id   AF-A0A0C2H7Q1-F1
#
_cell.length_a   1.000
_cell.length_b   1.000
_cell.length_c   1.000
_cell.angle_alpha   90.00
_cell.angle_beta   90.00
_cell.angle_gamma   90.00
#
_symmetry.space_group_name_H-M   'P 1'
#
loop_
_entity.id
_entity.type
_entity.pdbx_description
1 polymer ?
#
loop_
_entity_poly.entity_id
_entity_poly.type
_entity_poly.pdbx_seq_one_letter_code
_entity_poly.pdbx_strand_id
1 'polypeptide(L)'
;MTTRRGRSQNRDTAKDIILGLAPSGQGPRQPKEGVSTYTPKTEDPKVERVERVIVDRRPDSSAIHRLQNQLDELKRQNKDLLLAEQAARKRLEANHDALQRRIISSDDGIRARDYDELRRQISSVDGKMMSLNNDINGLRSAMDRQMNDLLHINNEMKSRPVIDPSKLANSAQQMDGKVRDLHSQVMQLKQTLESERHERVKEGNALNSALQRLQDYIKQQDASRSEVLSNLSKKGDMDKEKLTEEARRLNEKIGLITAEVTRNTTEGQRKLRDDLFQRCAALEAALKAQGDKSGDIQRDNKRALEERLRSQEQLTESLNKQLLTDRAKQKERFQKVNEALAALEHHLELGNNKIDNIMNSEIQTRKLHEKSLLSKITEVEDKLNSYIGNLTKSIDEVKSGKESVKIPSLDVDALRREMEAIAADKNKLSMEGLLKLEEKMTRVQAGCTPAYVTWTIMAPGIRYT
;
A
#
# COMPACT_ATOMS: atom_id res chain seq x y z
N MET A 1 -21.68 -28.07 -49.07
CA MET A 1 -22.54 -28.22 -47.89
C MET A 1 -22.60 -26.90 -47.14
N THR A 2 -23.75 -26.25 -47.21
CA THR A 2 -24.07 -24.96 -46.55
C THR A 2 -24.72 -25.24 -45.20
N THR A 3 -24.05 -24.90 -44.09
CA THR A 3 -24.67 -24.90 -42.75
C THR A 3 -24.99 -23.46 -42.33
N ARG A 4 -26.27 -23.13 -42.38
CA ARG A 4 -26.92 -21.94 -41.81
C ARG A 4 -26.51 -21.75 -40.34
N ARG A 5 -26.03 -20.57 -39.95
CA ARG A 5 -26.04 -20.12 -38.55
C ARG A 5 -27.13 -19.08 -38.33
N GLY A 6 -27.94 -19.35 -37.30
CA GLY A 6 -29.20 -18.73 -36.95
C GLY A 6 -29.14 -17.23 -36.67
N ARG A 7 -30.31 -16.63 -36.91
CA ARG A 7 -30.75 -15.29 -36.48
C ARG A 7 -30.25 -14.91 -35.09
N SER A 8 -29.58 -13.77 -35.00
CA SER A 8 -29.44 -13.00 -33.75
C SER A 8 -30.83 -12.61 -33.26
N GLN A 9 -31.34 -13.26 -32.21
CA GLN A 9 -32.50 -12.79 -31.48
C GLN A 9 -32.06 -11.65 -30.57
N ASN A 10 -32.59 -10.45 -30.80
CA ASN A 10 -32.49 -9.34 -29.86
C ASN A 10 -33.19 -9.77 -28.57
N ARG A 11 -32.43 -9.91 -27.48
CA ARG A 11 -33.01 -10.15 -26.15
C ARG A 11 -33.70 -8.86 -25.68
N ASP A 12 -34.92 -9.02 -25.19
CA ASP A 12 -35.75 -7.93 -24.71
C ASP A 12 -35.38 -7.63 -23.25
N THR A 13 -34.66 -6.53 -23.06
CA THR A 13 -34.12 -6.09 -21.77
C THR A 13 -35.20 -5.92 -20.71
N ALA A 14 -36.43 -5.58 -21.10
CA ALA A 14 -37.55 -5.47 -20.17
C ALA A 14 -37.95 -6.84 -19.61
N LYS A 15 -37.86 -7.89 -20.44
CA LYS A 15 -38.20 -9.27 -20.06
C LYS A 15 -37.13 -9.89 -19.17
N ASP A 16 -35.85 -9.57 -19.41
CA ASP A 16 -34.73 -10.04 -18.58
C ASP A 16 -34.73 -9.38 -17.17
N ILE A 17 -35.19 -8.12 -17.05
CA ILE A 17 -35.35 -7.42 -15.75
C ILE A 17 -36.47 -8.06 -14.91
N ILE A 18 -37.60 -8.42 -15.53
CA ILE A 18 -38.73 -9.06 -14.83
C ILE A 18 -38.34 -10.46 -14.31
N LEU A 19 -37.42 -11.14 -14.99
CA LEU A 19 -36.96 -12.49 -14.65
C LEU A 19 -35.71 -12.53 -13.76
N GLY A 20 -35.19 -11.38 -13.32
CA GLY A 20 -34.02 -11.30 -12.44
C GLY A 20 -32.70 -11.75 -13.07
N LEU A 21 -32.61 -11.74 -14.41
CA LEU A 21 -31.40 -12.12 -15.15
C LEU A 21 -30.51 -10.89 -15.37
N ALA A 22 -29.18 -11.10 -15.38
CA ALA A 22 -28.22 -10.02 -15.61
C ALA A 22 -28.47 -9.35 -16.98
N PRO A 23 -28.52 -8.00 -17.05
CA PRO A 23 -28.87 -7.30 -18.27
C PRO A 23 -27.84 -7.59 -19.37
N SER A 24 -28.30 -8.13 -20.50
CA SER A 24 -27.43 -8.39 -21.65
C SER A 24 -27.19 -7.10 -22.44
N GLY A 25 -26.18 -6.34 -22.03
CA GLY A 25 -25.68 -5.17 -22.76
C GLY A 25 -24.29 -4.80 -22.27
N GLN A 26 -23.39 -4.43 -23.19
CA GLN A 26 -22.12 -3.81 -22.80
C GLN A 26 -22.44 -2.54 -22.02
N GLY A 27 -21.87 -2.43 -20.81
CA GLY A 27 -22.02 -1.26 -19.95
C GLY A 27 -21.57 0.05 -20.63
N PRO A 28 -21.85 1.20 -20.01
CA PRO A 28 -21.62 2.51 -20.61
C PRO A 28 -20.15 2.66 -21.03
N ARG A 29 -19.92 3.07 -22.28
CA ARG A 29 -18.57 3.38 -22.77
C ARG A 29 -17.97 4.52 -21.94
N GLN A 30 -16.71 4.34 -21.51
CA GLN A 30 -15.93 5.40 -20.86
C GLN A 30 -15.90 6.68 -21.73
N PRO A 31 -15.90 7.87 -21.10
CA PRO A 31 -15.83 9.13 -21.82
C PRO A 31 -14.52 9.22 -22.61
N LYS A 32 -14.62 9.61 -23.88
CA LYS A 32 -13.47 9.88 -24.75
C LYS A 32 -12.72 11.10 -24.22
N GLU A 33 -11.44 10.92 -23.92
CA GLU A 33 -10.51 12.03 -23.68
C GLU A 33 -10.46 12.93 -24.93
N GLY A 34 -10.76 14.20 -24.73
CA GLY A 34 -10.71 15.23 -25.76
C GLY A 34 -9.27 15.58 -26.08
N VAL A 35 -8.87 15.29 -27.31
CA VAL A 35 -7.64 15.71 -27.97
C VAL A 35 -7.61 17.24 -28.04
N SER A 36 -6.65 17.87 -27.35
CA SER A 36 -6.27 19.27 -27.59
C SER A 36 -5.22 19.29 -28.70
N THR A 37 -5.62 19.75 -29.89
CA THR A 37 -4.72 20.03 -31.01
C THR A 37 -3.93 21.31 -30.72
N TYR A 38 -2.65 21.16 -30.36
CA TYR A 38 -1.68 22.25 -30.42
C TYR A 38 -0.89 22.15 -31.73
N THR A 39 -0.92 23.25 -32.49
CA THR A 39 -0.18 23.45 -33.74
C THR A 39 1.33 23.59 -33.49
N PRO A 40 2.20 23.11 -34.40
CA PRO A 40 3.63 23.16 -34.22
C PRO A 40 4.17 24.52 -34.68
N LYS A 41 4.98 25.17 -33.84
CA LYS A 41 5.99 26.12 -34.32
C LYS A 41 7.36 25.62 -33.85
N THR A 42 8.13 25.25 -34.86
CA THR A 42 9.58 25.04 -34.90
C THR A 42 10.35 26.06 -34.08
N GLU A 43 11.27 25.58 -33.25
CA GLU A 43 12.68 26.04 -33.16
C GLU A 43 13.43 25.14 -32.16
N ASP A 44 14.33 24.30 -32.68
CA ASP A 44 15.45 23.69 -31.94
C ASP A 44 16.50 24.78 -31.65
N PRO A 45 17.26 24.77 -30.54
CA PRO A 45 18.24 23.69 -30.34
C PRO A 45 18.72 23.34 -28.90
N LYS A 46 19.29 22.13 -28.81
CA LYS A 46 20.44 21.68 -27.98
C LYS A 46 20.27 21.45 -26.46
N VAL A 47 20.38 20.15 -26.14
CA VAL A 47 21.19 19.53 -25.07
C VAL A 47 20.86 19.89 -23.61
N GLU A 48 20.25 18.96 -22.88
CA GLU A 48 20.87 18.40 -21.67
C GLU A 48 20.22 17.07 -21.28
N ARG A 49 21.04 16.03 -21.23
CA ARG A 49 20.68 14.70 -20.72
C ARG A 49 20.56 14.84 -19.20
N VAL A 50 19.34 15.00 -18.69
CA VAL A 50 19.12 15.08 -17.24
C VAL A 50 19.43 13.72 -16.62
N GLU A 51 20.61 13.65 -16.00
CA GLU A 51 20.93 12.68 -14.96
C GLU A 51 19.80 12.66 -13.93
N ARG A 52 19.37 11.46 -13.55
CA ARG A 52 18.53 11.28 -12.36
C ARG A 52 19.36 11.65 -11.14
N VAL A 53 19.35 12.94 -10.79
CA VAL A 53 19.77 13.39 -9.47
C VAL A 53 18.72 12.86 -8.49
N ILE A 54 19.08 11.79 -7.78
CA ILE A 54 18.43 11.39 -6.54
C ILE A 54 18.73 12.52 -5.55
N VAL A 55 17.87 13.54 -5.53
CA VAL A 55 17.89 14.53 -4.46
C VAL A 55 17.26 13.85 -3.26
N ASP A 56 18.10 13.47 -2.29
CA ASP A 56 17.70 13.21 -0.90
C ASP A 56 17.11 14.50 -0.32
N ARG A 57 15.87 14.83 -0.73
CA ARG A 57 15.06 15.81 0.00
C ARG A 57 14.52 15.08 1.22
N ARG A 58 15.12 15.33 2.38
CA ARG A 58 14.47 15.12 3.66
C ARG A 58 13.02 15.63 3.54
N PRO A 59 12.00 14.80 3.82
CA PRO A 59 10.64 15.25 3.73
C PRO A 59 10.44 16.38 4.73
N ASP A 60 10.00 17.53 4.22
CA ASP A 60 9.69 18.69 5.02
C ASP A 60 8.55 18.32 5.98
N SER A 61 8.90 17.95 7.22
CA SER A 61 7.98 17.38 8.22
C SER A 61 6.75 18.25 8.44
N SER A 62 6.92 19.56 8.24
CA SER A 62 5.87 20.58 8.31
C SER A 62 4.81 20.42 7.20
N ALA A 63 5.21 20.06 5.98
CA ALA A 63 4.31 19.83 4.85
C ALA A 63 3.55 18.51 5.00
N ILE A 64 4.20 17.47 5.52
CA ILE A 64 3.55 16.19 5.84
C ILE A 64 2.48 16.38 6.92
N HIS A 65 2.78 17.13 7.99
CA HIS A 65 1.80 17.41 9.05
C HIS A 65 0.60 18.21 8.53
N ARG A 66 0.81 19.18 7.62
CA ARG A 66 -0.30 19.91 6.99
C ARG A 66 -1.19 19.00 6.15
N LEU A 67 -0.60 18.10 5.36
CA LEU A 67 -1.35 17.15 4.54
C LEU A 67 -2.10 16.11 5.40
N GLN A 68 -1.50 15.67 6.51
CA GLN A 68 -2.17 14.79 7.48
C GLN A 68 -3.37 15.48 8.13
N ASN A 69 -3.22 16.73 8.56
CA ASN A 69 -4.32 17.50 9.11
C ASN A 69 -5.44 17.73 8.09
N GLN A 70 -5.10 18.02 6.83
CA GLN A 70 -6.10 18.15 5.75
C GLN A 70 -6.82 16.84 5.45
N LEU A 71 -6.10 15.70 5.51
CA LEU A 71 -6.70 14.39 5.31
C LEU A 71 -7.66 14.02 6.44
N ASP A 72 -7.32 14.35 7.68
CA ASP A 72 -8.17 14.08 8.83
C ASP A 72 -9.40 15.00 8.86
N GLU A 73 -9.27 16.24 8.42
CA GLU A 73 -10.41 17.16 8.21
C GLU A 73 -11.36 16.63 7.13
N LEU A 74 -10.83 16.18 5.99
CA LEU A 74 -11.63 15.58 4.92
C LEU A 74 -12.31 14.28 5.35
N LYS A 75 -11.67 13.46 6.17
CA LYS A 75 -12.29 12.25 6.74
C LYS A 75 -13.44 12.59 7.68
N ARG A 76 -13.32 13.66 8.48
CA ARG A 76 -14.42 14.15 9.34
C ARG A 76 -15.58 14.65 8.48
N GLN A 77 -15.31 15.49 7.49
CA GLN A 77 -16.35 15.99 6.57
C GLN A 77 -17.07 14.87 5.83
N ASN A 78 -16.35 13.84 5.36
CA ASN A 78 -16.98 12.67 4.72
C ASN A 78 -17.87 11.88 5.68
N LYS A 79 -17.44 11.74 6.94
CA LYS A 79 -18.24 11.06 7.97
C LYS A 79 -19.54 11.83 8.26
N ASP A 80 -19.45 13.16 8.36
CA ASP A 80 -20.60 14.01 8.62
C ASP A 80 -21.57 14.03 7.43
N LEU A 81 -21.06 14.07 6.20
CA LEU A 81 -21.87 13.95 4.99
C LEU A 81 -22.59 12.60 4.91
N LEU A 82 -21.91 11.49 5.25
CA LEU A 82 -22.52 10.17 5.26
C LEU A 82 -23.64 10.07 6.31
N LEU A 83 -23.45 10.65 7.50
CA LEU A 83 -24.47 10.72 8.54
C LEU A 83 -25.67 11.58 8.10
N ALA A 84 -25.42 12.72 7.46
CA ALA A 84 -26.45 13.58 6.91
C ALA A 84 -27.25 12.88 5.81
N GLU A 85 -26.59 12.13 4.93
CA GLU A 85 -27.24 11.33 3.89
C GLU A 85 -28.12 10.23 4.48
N GLN A 86 -27.64 9.49 5.48
CA GLN A 86 -28.43 8.47 6.17
C GLN A 86 -29.65 9.06 6.87
N ALA A 87 -29.52 10.24 7.49
CA ALA A 87 -30.64 10.96 8.10
C ALA A 87 -31.67 11.42 7.05
N ALA A 88 -31.21 11.89 5.88
CA ALA A 88 -32.09 12.27 4.78
C ALA A 88 -32.85 11.08 4.20
N ARG A 89 -32.20 9.92 4.03
CA ARG A 89 -32.84 8.68 3.57
C ARG A 89 -33.94 8.22 4.52
N LYS A 90 -33.68 8.23 5.84
CA LYS A 90 -34.71 7.89 6.84
C LYS A 90 -35.92 8.83 6.80
N ARG A 91 -35.71 10.13 6.55
CA ARG A 91 -36.81 11.10 6.40
C ARG A 91 -37.63 10.84 5.12
N LEU A 92 -36.96 10.48 4.02
CA LEU A 92 -37.63 10.14 2.77
C LEU A 92 -38.46 8.87 2.89
N GLU A 93 -37.94 7.83 3.55
CA GLU A 93 -38.65 6.59 3.83
C GLU A 93 -39.88 6.83 4.72
N ALA A 94 -39.72 7.59 5.81
CA ALA A 94 -40.86 7.96 6.67
C ALA A 94 -41.95 8.76 5.93
N ASN A 95 -41.55 9.67 5.02
CA ASN A 95 -42.51 10.40 4.18
C ASN A 95 -43.20 9.49 3.16
N HIS A 96 -42.49 8.53 2.58
CA HIS A 96 -43.06 7.55 1.65
C HIS A 96 -44.13 6.68 2.34
N ASP A 97 -43.82 6.18 3.54
CA ASP A 97 -44.75 5.39 4.34
C ASP A 97 -45.98 6.21 4.79
N ALA A 98 -45.79 7.49 5.10
CA ALA A 98 -46.90 8.39 5.43
C ALA A 98 -47.81 8.64 4.22
N LEU A 99 -47.23 8.77 3.03
CA LEU A 99 -47.97 8.97 1.78
C LEU A 99 -48.73 7.70 1.38
N GLN A 100 -48.10 6.52 1.46
CA GLN A 100 -48.75 5.23 1.22
C GLN A 100 -49.94 5.01 2.16
N ARG A 101 -49.78 5.30 3.45
CA ARG A 101 -50.89 5.21 4.42
C ARG A 101 -52.04 6.14 4.06
N ARG A 102 -51.77 7.36 3.60
CA ARG A 102 -52.81 8.30 3.14
C ARG A 102 -53.54 7.77 1.91
N ILE A 103 -52.83 7.26 0.92
CA ILE A 103 -53.44 6.73 -0.31
C ILE A 103 -54.36 5.55 0.01
N ILE A 104 -53.88 4.59 0.81
CA ILE A 104 -54.68 3.42 1.22
C ILE A 104 -55.93 3.85 2.01
N SER A 105 -55.83 4.88 2.86
CA SER A 105 -56.98 5.39 3.63
C SER A 105 -57.97 6.23 2.81
N SER A 106 -57.57 6.76 1.64
CA SER A 106 -58.38 7.69 0.86
C SER A 106 -59.17 7.02 -0.27
N ASP A 107 -58.72 5.87 -0.78
CA ASP A 107 -59.33 5.21 -1.94
C ASP A 107 -60.58 4.37 -1.61
N ASP A 108 -60.70 3.78 -0.42
CA ASP A 108 -61.79 2.82 -0.12
C ASP A 108 -63.03 3.42 0.58
N GLY A 109 -62.92 4.60 1.20
CA GLY A 109 -63.95 5.07 2.15
C GLY A 109 -64.96 6.11 1.63
N ILE A 110 -64.52 7.02 0.76
CA ILE A 110 -65.28 8.26 0.49
C ILE A 110 -66.08 8.15 -0.81
N ARG A 111 -65.56 7.48 -1.84
CA ARG A 111 -66.27 7.36 -3.13
C ARG A 111 -67.39 6.31 -3.15
N ALA A 112 -67.32 5.26 -2.33
CA ALA A 112 -68.34 4.20 -2.34
C ALA A 112 -69.65 4.61 -1.64
N ARG A 113 -69.57 5.40 -0.56
CA ARG A 113 -70.76 5.82 0.22
C ARG A 113 -71.67 6.79 -0.53
N ASP A 114 -71.10 7.76 -1.22
CA ASP A 114 -71.89 8.79 -1.90
C ASP A 114 -72.68 8.24 -3.09
N TYR A 115 -72.13 7.23 -3.79
CA TYR A 115 -72.82 6.57 -4.90
C TYR A 115 -73.98 5.68 -4.45
N ASP A 116 -73.83 4.97 -3.32
CA ASP A 116 -74.90 4.13 -2.78
C ASP A 116 -76.05 4.97 -2.19
N GLU A 117 -75.73 6.11 -1.57
CA GLU A 117 -76.73 7.07 -1.06
C GLU A 117 -77.56 7.66 -2.22
N LEU A 118 -76.90 8.12 -3.30
CA LEU A 118 -77.59 8.63 -4.50
C LEU A 118 -78.47 7.55 -5.16
N ARG A 119 -78.00 6.30 -5.20
CA ARG A 119 -78.74 5.18 -5.80
C ARG A 119 -80.02 4.88 -5.02
N ARG A 120 -79.97 4.91 -3.68
CA ARG A 120 -81.16 4.72 -2.83
C ARG A 120 -82.20 5.83 -3.03
N GLN A 121 -81.76 7.08 -3.19
CA GLN A 121 -82.68 8.20 -3.41
C GLN A 121 -83.40 8.10 -4.76
N ILE A 122 -82.69 7.72 -5.83
CA ILE A 122 -83.30 7.55 -7.16
C ILE A 122 -84.38 6.45 -7.14
N SER A 123 -84.11 5.30 -6.52
CA SER A 123 -85.10 4.22 -6.41
C SER A 123 -86.35 4.63 -5.61
N SER A 124 -86.22 5.54 -4.63
CA SER A 124 -87.37 6.07 -3.90
C SER A 124 -88.25 6.99 -4.74
N VAL A 125 -87.66 7.77 -5.66
CA VAL A 125 -88.40 8.68 -6.54
C VAL A 125 -89.19 7.90 -7.60
N ASP A 126 -88.58 6.86 -8.19
CA ASP A 126 -89.27 5.99 -9.15
C ASP A 126 -90.49 5.29 -8.55
N GLY A 127 -90.38 4.81 -7.30
CA GLY A 127 -91.52 4.21 -6.59
C GLY A 127 -92.69 5.19 -6.41
N LYS A 128 -92.41 6.47 -6.12
CA LYS A 128 -93.43 7.51 -5.97
C LYS A 128 -94.09 7.87 -7.31
N MET A 129 -93.33 7.89 -8.42
CA MET A 129 -93.89 8.15 -9.76
C MET A 129 -94.85 7.04 -10.22
N MET A 130 -94.51 5.77 -9.97
CA MET A 130 -95.40 4.64 -10.29
C MET A 130 -96.73 4.70 -9.54
N SER A 131 -96.71 5.10 -8.26
CA SER A 131 -97.94 5.27 -7.47
C SER A 131 -98.84 6.36 -8.04
N LEU A 132 -98.28 7.54 -8.32
CA LEU A 132 -99.02 8.66 -8.90
C LEU A 132 -99.62 8.31 -10.27
N ASN A 133 -98.90 7.54 -11.08
CA ASN A 133 -99.40 7.12 -12.39
C ASN A 133 -100.62 6.18 -12.28
N ASN A 134 -100.67 5.32 -11.25
CA ASN A 134 -101.81 4.45 -11.00
C ASN A 134 -103.04 5.24 -10.51
N ASP A 135 -102.84 6.24 -9.64
CA ASP A 135 -103.93 7.08 -9.13
C ASP A 135 -104.60 7.91 -10.24
N ILE A 136 -103.82 8.45 -11.18
CA ILE A 136 -104.33 9.20 -12.34
C ILE A 136 -105.20 8.30 -13.25
N ASN A 137 -104.78 7.04 -13.46
CA ASN A 137 -105.56 6.10 -14.26
C ASN A 137 -106.87 5.70 -13.58
N GLY A 138 -106.87 5.54 -12.25
CA GLY A 138 -108.09 5.27 -11.47
C GLY A 138 -109.12 6.40 -11.57
N LEU A 139 -108.68 7.66 -11.48
CA LEU A 139 -109.54 8.84 -11.62
C LEU A 139 -110.19 8.94 -13.01
N ARG A 140 -109.43 8.63 -14.06
CA ARG A 140 -109.94 8.67 -15.44
C ARG A 140 -111.08 7.67 -15.67
N SER A 141 -110.93 6.44 -15.18
CA SER A 141 -111.98 5.41 -15.28
C SER A 141 -113.21 5.66 -14.40
N ALA A 142 -113.11 6.50 -13.37
CA ALA A 142 -114.25 6.91 -12.55
C ALA A 142 -115.08 8.00 -13.26
N MET A 143 -114.42 8.96 -13.91
CA MET A 143 -115.09 10.01 -14.69
C MET A 143 -115.89 9.46 -15.87
N ASP A 144 -115.34 8.50 -16.63
CA ASP A 144 -116.02 7.93 -17.80
C ASP A 144 -117.32 7.18 -17.41
N ARG A 145 -117.37 6.59 -16.21
CA ARG A 145 -118.57 5.91 -15.71
C ARG A 145 -119.66 6.90 -15.32
N GLN A 146 -119.31 7.95 -14.57
CA GLN A 146 -120.29 8.98 -14.17
C GLN A 146 -120.89 9.73 -15.36
N MET A 147 -120.10 9.94 -16.43
CA MET A 147 -120.59 10.57 -17.67
C MET A 147 -121.66 9.72 -18.37
N ASN A 148 -121.49 8.40 -18.41
CA ASN A 148 -122.43 7.49 -19.07
C ASN A 148 -123.75 7.34 -18.30
N ASP A 149 -123.71 7.33 -16.96
CA ASP A 149 -124.91 7.23 -16.13
C ASP A 149 -125.83 8.47 -16.30
N LEU A 150 -125.25 9.66 -16.46
CA LEU A 150 -126.00 10.90 -16.71
C LEU A 150 -126.68 10.93 -18.09
N LEU A 151 -126.08 10.28 -19.11
CA LEU A 151 -126.69 10.15 -20.43
C LEU A 151 -127.89 9.19 -20.43
N HIS A 152 -127.81 8.11 -19.66
CA HIS A 152 -128.90 7.13 -19.59
C HIS A 152 -130.15 7.69 -18.90
N ILE A 153 -129.99 8.41 -17.79
CA ILE A 153 -131.10 9.01 -17.04
C ILE A 153 -131.82 10.09 -17.88
N ASN A 154 -131.08 10.87 -18.68
CA ASN A 154 -131.66 11.89 -19.56
C ASN A 154 -132.53 11.30 -20.68
N ASN A 155 -132.22 10.10 -21.15
CA ASN A 155 -132.97 9.42 -22.21
C ASN A 155 -134.27 8.77 -21.71
N GLU A 156 -134.32 8.28 -20.47
CA GLU A 156 -135.53 7.68 -19.88
C GLU A 156 -136.61 8.71 -19.48
N MET A 157 -136.25 9.97 -19.23
CA MET A 157 -137.23 11.01 -18.92
C MET A 157 -138.02 11.50 -20.15
N LYS A 158 -137.56 11.24 -21.38
CA LYS A 158 -138.19 11.73 -22.62
C LYS A 158 -139.28 10.82 -23.21
N SER A 159 -139.46 9.60 -22.70
CA SER A 159 -140.15 8.52 -23.44
C SER A 159 -141.25 7.79 -22.67
N ARG A 160 -142.07 8.50 -21.87
CA ARG A 160 -143.25 7.91 -21.21
C ARG A 160 -144.58 8.33 -21.88
N PRO A 161 -145.27 7.41 -22.59
CA PRO A 161 -146.66 7.61 -23.01
C PRO A 161 -147.66 7.18 -21.92
N VAL A 162 -148.74 7.94 -21.77
CA VAL A 162 -149.89 7.71 -20.88
C VAL A 162 -150.92 6.84 -21.61
N ILE A 163 -151.40 5.75 -21.00
CA ILE A 163 -152.32 4.76 -21.63
C ILE A 163 -153.72 4.80 -21.00
N ASP A 164 -154.72 4.78 -21.89
CA ASP A 164 -156.17 4.94 -21.77
C ASP A 164 -156.90 3.60 -21.40
N PRO A 165 -157.94 3.57 -20.53
CA PRO A 165 -158.42 2.36 -19.83
C PRO A 165 -159.41 1.43 -20.55
N SER A 166 -159.66 1.58 -21.85
CA SER A 166 -160.71 0.81 -22.57
C SER A 166 -160.27 -0.53 -23.19
N LYS A 167 -159.02 -0.97 -22.96
CA LYS A 167 -158.47 -2.26 -23.47
C LYS A 167 -158.30 -3.35 -22.38
N LEU A 168 -158.99 -3.23 -21.25
CA LEU A 168 -158.77 -4.07 -20.04
C LEU A 168 -159.41 -5.47 -20.06
N ALA A 169 -160.39 -5.76 -20.90
CA ALA A 169 -161.07 -7.06 -20.88
C ALA A 169 -160.34 -8.17 -21.67
N ASN A 170 -159.68 -7.84 -22.79
CA ASN A 170 -158.79 -8.77 -23.50
C ASN A 170 -157.38 -8.86 -22.85
N SER A 171 -157.07 -7.93 -21.94
CA SER A 171 -155.81 -7.91 -21.18
C SER A 171 -155.78 -9.01 -20.11
N ALA A 172 -156.90 -9.36 -19.48
CA ALA A 172 -156.89 -10.34 -18.37
C ALA A 172 -156.46 -11.77 -18.79
N GLN A 173 -156.93 -12.29 -19.93
CA GLN A 173 -156.49 -13.60 -20.44
C GLN A 173 -155.07 -13.56 -21.03
N GLN A 174 -154.65 -12.45 -21.65
CA GLN A 174 -153.24 -12.25 -22.02
C GLN A 174 -152.34 -12.11 -20.79
N MET A 175 -152.83 -11.52 -19.70
CA MET A 175 -152.10 -11.37 -18.45
C MET A 175 -151.92 -12.71 -17.76
N ASP A 176 -152.92 -13.60 -17.73
CA ASP A 176 -152.74 -14.94 -17.16
C ASP A 176 -151.73 -15.80 -17.94
N GLY A 177 -151.74 -15.74 -19.27
CA GLY A 177 -150.71 -16.36 -20.11
C GLY A 177 -149.33 -15.77 -19.82
N LYS A 178 -149.22 -14.45 -19.78
CA LYS A 178 -147.98 -13.74 -19.39
C LYS A 178 -147.55 -14.06 -17.96
N VAL A 179 -148.46 -14.29 -17.02
CA VAL A 179 -148.15 -14.65 -15.63
C VAL A 179 -147.59 -16.07 -15.56
N ARG A 180 -148.11 -17.03 -16.33
CA ARG A 180 -147.50 -18.37 -16.45
C ARG A 180 -146.15 -18.34 -17.15
N ASP A 181 -146.00 -17.54 -18.20
CA ASP A 181 -144.73 -17.37 -18.90
C ASP A 181 -143.71 -16.70 -17.98
N LEU A 182 -144.12 -15.65 -17.24
CA LEU A 182 -143.29 -15.00 -16.22
C LEU A 182 -142.95 -15.96 -15.09
N HIS A 183 -143.88 -16.80 -14.62
CA HIS A 183 -143.59 -17.80 -13.60
C HIS A 183 -142.56 -18.82 -14.11
N SER A 184 -142.70 -19.28 -15.36
CA SER A 184 -141.75 -20.18 -16.00
C SER A 184 -140.38 -19.51 -16.18
N GLN A 185 -140.35 -18.24 -16.59
CA GLN A 185 -139.12 -17.44 -16.70
C GLN A 185 -138.48 -17.21 -15.32
N VAL A 186 -139.25 -16.95 -14.28
CA VAL A 186 -138.75 -16.79 -12.89
C VAL A 186 -138.17 -18.10 -12.38
N MET A 187 -138.82 -19.23 -12.65
CA MET A 187 -138.31 -20.55 -12.27
C MET A 187 -137.02 -20.90 -13.02
N GLN A 188 -136.95 -20.61 -14.32
CA GLN A 188 -135.73 -20.75 -15.10
C GLN A 188 -134.60 -19.83 -14.59
N LEU A 189 -134.89 -18.55 -14.34
CA LEU A 189 -133.93 -17.61 -13.78
C LEU A 189 -133.44 -18.05 -12.40
N LYS A 190 -134.33 -18.57 -11.55
CA LYS A 190 -133.96 -19.13 -10.25
C LYS A 190 -133.01 -20.32 -10.41
N GLN A 191 -133.31 -21.24 -11.33
CA GLN A 191 -132.45 -22.38 -11.61
C GLN A 191 -131.08 -21.94 -12.17
N THR A 192 -131.07 -20.98 -13.11
CA THR A 192 -129.84 -20.40 -13.65
C THR A 192 -129.03 -19.70 -12.58
N LEU A 193 -129.66 -18.93 -11.69
CA LEU A 193 -128.98 -18.23 -10.60
C LEU A 193 -128.42 -19.19 -9.55
N GLU A 194 -129.15 -20.27 -9.21
CA GLU A 194 -128.63 -21.31 -8.32
C GLU A 194 -127.46 -22.06 -8.97
N SER A 195 -127.53 -22.33 -10.28
CA SER A 195 -126.43 -22.93 -11.05
C SER A 195 -125.21 -22.01 -11.12
N GLU A 196 -125.39 -20.73 -11.42
CA GLU A 196 -124.30 -19.74 -11.38
C GLU A 196 -123.69 -19.62 -9.99
N ARG A 197 -124.52 -19.63 -8.93
CA ARG A 197 -124.04 -19.60 -7.55
C ARG A 197 -123.19 -20.83 -7.25
N HIS A 198 -123.62 -22.01 -7.70
CA HIS A 198 -122.87 -23.25 -7.50
C HIS A 198 -121.53 -23.23 -8.27
N GLU A 199 -121.55 -22.81 -9.54
CA GLU A 199 -120.32 -22.67 -10.35
C GLU A 199 -119.37 -21.62 -9.75
N ARG A 200 -119.86 -20.45 -9.30
CA ARG A 200 -119.01 -19.46 -8.61
C ARG A 200 -118.38 -20.00 -7.33
N VAL A 201 -119.09 -20.81 -6.55
CA VAL A 201 -118.51 -21.46 -5.35
C VAL A 201 -117.43 -22.47 -5.75
N LYS A 202 -117.67 -23.26 -6.79
CA LYS A 202 -116.71 -24.23 -7.32
C LYS A 202 -115.46 -23.56 -7.88
N GLU A 203 -115.62 -22.49 -8.66
CA GLU A 203 -114.53 -21.64 -9.15
C GLU A 203 -113.77 -20.99 -7.99
N GLY A 204 -114.47 -20.43 -7.00
CA GLY A 204 -113.87 -19.86 -5.79
C GLY A 204 -113.03 -20.89 -5.02
N ASN A 205 -113.51 -22.12 -4.88
CA ASN A 205 -112.77 -23.21 -4.24
C ASN A 205 -111.55 -23.65 -5.06
N ALA A 206 -111.65 -23.67 -6.39
CA ALA A 206 -110.54 -23.97 -7.28
C ALA A 206 -109.45 -22.89 -7.22
N LEU A 207 -109.84 -21.61 -7.22
CA LEU A 207 -108.94 -20.47 -7.06
C LEU A 207 -108.26 -20.49 -5.68
N ASN A 208 -109.00 -20.73 -4.60
CA ASN A 208 -108.43 -20.86 -3.26
C ASN A 208 -107.42 -22.01 -3.18
N SER A 209 -107.72 -23.15 -3.81
CA SER A 209 -106.80 -24.29 -3.89
C SER A 209 -105.53 -23.95 -4.68
N ALA A 210 -105.66 -23.21 -5.78
CA ALA A 210 -104.52 -22.76 -6.58
C ALA A 210 -103.65 -21.74 -5.81
N LEU A 211 -104.29 -20.78 -5.12
CA LEU A 211 -103.61 -19.83 -4.25
C LEU A 211 -102.85 -20.53 -3.12
N GLN A 212 -103.45 -21.53 -2.48
CA GLN A 212 -102.78 -22.30 -1.43
C GLN A 212 -101.52 -23.01 -1.95
N ARG A 213 -101.60 -23.66 -3.13
CA ARG A 213 -100.43 -24.29 -3.75
C ARG A 213 -99.33 -23.28 -4.10
N LEU A 214 -99.68 -22.11 -4.60
CA LEU A 214 -98.72 -21.04 -4.88
C LEU A 214 -98.05 -20.53 -3.59
N GLN A 215 -98.81 -20.35 -2.51
CA GLN A 215 -98.27 -19.97 -1.21
C GLN A 215 -97.31 -21.03 -0.65
N ASP A 216 -97.65 -22.30 -0.77
CA ASP A 216 -96.79 -23.40 -0.31
C ASP A 216 -95.50 -23.49 -1.15
N TYR A 217 -95.59 -23.29 -2.47
CA TYR A 217 -94.43 -23.22 -3.35
C TYR A 217 -93.50 -22.05 -3.00
N ILE A 218 -94.04 -20.86 -2.73
CA ILE A 218 -93.25 -19.69 -2.29
C ILE A 218 -92.55 -19.99 -0.97
N LYS A 219 -93.26 -20.55 0.02
CA LYS A 219 -92.67 -20.93 1.31
C LYS A 219 -91.53 -21.94 1.15
N GLN A 220 -91.70 -22.95 0.28
CA GLN A 220 -90.67 -23.94 0.00
C GLN A 220 -89.45 -23.31 -0.69
N GLN A 221 -89.68 -22.40 -1.65
CA GLN A 221 -88.62 -21.67 -2.33
C GLN A 221 -87.83 -20.78 -1.37
N ASP A 222 -88.51 -20.07 -0.47
CA ASP A 222 -87.88 -19.23 0.56
C ASP A 222 -87.06 -20.06 1.56
N ALA A 223 -87.59 -21.23 1.98
CA ALA A 223 -86.87 -22.16 2.83
C ALA A 223 -85.58 -22.66 2.16
N SER A 224 -85.67 -23.10 0.90
CA SER A 224 -84.52 -23.57 0.11
C SER A 224 -83.50 -22.45 -0.11
N ARG A 225 -83.95 -21.23 -0.44
CA ARG A 225 -83.06 -20.07 -0.59
C ARG A 225 -82.35 -19.73 0.72
N SER A 226 -83.07 -19.75 1.83
CA SER A 226 -82.50 -19.51 3.16
C SER A 226 -81.46 -20.56 3.55
N GLU A 227 -81.72 -21.84 3.24
CA GLU A 227 -80.78 -22.93 3.46
C GLU A 227 -79.49 -22.76 2.63
N VAL A 228 -79.62 -22.43 1.33
CA VAL A 228 -78.47 -22.16 0.46
C VAL A 228 -77.64 -20.98 0.98
N LEU A 229 -78.30 -19.88 1.38
CA LEU A 229 -77.61 -18.71 1.95
C LEU A 229 -76.90 -19.05 3.27
N SER A 230 -77.54 -19.82 4.15
CA SER A 230 -76.92 -20.31 5.38
C SER A 230 -75.70 -21.19 5.10
N ASN A 231 -75.79 -22.12 4.14
CA ASN A 231 -74.69 -23.00 3.76
C ASN A 231 -73.52 -22.22 3.12
N LEU A 232 -73.81 -21.22 2.28
CA LEU A 232 -72.80 -20.34 1.71
C LEU A 232 -72.12 -19.49 2.78
N SER A 233 -72.87 -18.95 3.75
CA SER A 233 -72.30 -18.20 4.88
C SER A 233 -71.36 -19.09 5.69
N LYS A 234 -71.82 -20.27 6.12
CA LYS A 234 -71.00 -21.23 6.89
C LYS A 234 -69.74 -21.64 6.14
N LYS A 235 -69.86 -21.92 4.83
CA LYS A 235 -68.71 -22.25 4.00
C LYS A 235 -67.74 -21.07 3.88
N GLY A 236 -68.24 -19.86 3.70
CA GLY A 236 -67.43 -18.63 3.67
C GLY A 236 -66.67 -18.41 4.96
N ASP A 237 -67.31 -18.61 6.11
CA ASP A 237 -66.69 -18.51 7.43
C ASP A 237 -65.58 -19.56 7.62
N MET A 238 -65.84 -20.81 7.24
CA MET A 238 -64.85 -21.89 7.30
C MET A 238 -63.64 -21.64 6.38
N ASP A 239 -63.86 -21.18 5.14
CA ASP A 239 -62.78 -20.91 4.20
C ASP A 239 -61.94 -19.71 4.67
N LYS A 240 -62.58 -18.68 5.25
CA LYS A 240 -61.89 -17.55 5.88
C LYS A 240 -61.04 -17.99 7.07
N GLU A 241 -61.55 -18.88 7.93
CA GLU A 241 -60.80 -19.42 9.07
C GLU A 241 -59.57 -20.20 8.61
N LYS A 242 -59.71 -21.08 7.61
CA LYS A 242 -58.58 -21.82 7.02
C LYS A 242 -57.50 -20.91 6.46
N LEU A 243 -57.89 -19.89 5.70
CA LEU A 243 -56.95 -18.90 5.15
C LEU A 243 -56.24 -18.11 6.26
N THR A 244 -56.97 -17.78 7.33
CA THR A 244 -56.39 -17.07 8.48
C THR A 244 -55.36 -17.95 9.20
N GLU A 245 -55.66 -19.23 9.41
CA GLU A 245 -54.74 -20.17 10.04
C GLU A 245 -53.52 -20.47 9.16
N GLU A 246 -53.69 -20.60 7.85
CA GLU A 246 -52.58 -20.76 6.92
C GLU A 246 -51.69 -19.51 6.89
N ALA A 247 -52.27 -18.31 6.88
CA ALA A 247 -51.52 -17.06 6.99
C ALA A 247 -50.74 -16.97 8.32
N ARG A 248 -51.35 -17.39 9.43
CA ARG A 248 -50.71 -17.47 10.75
C ARG A 248 -49.50 -18.42 10.72
N ARG A 249 -49.69 -19.63 10.18
CA ARG A 249 -48.64 -20.64 10.05
C ARG A 249 -47.49 -20.20 9.14
N LEU A 250 -47.80 -19.53 8.03
CA LEU A 250 -46.79 -18.97 7.13
C LEU A 250 -45.99 -17.86 7.83
N ASN A 251 -46.64 -16.98 8.58
CA ASN A 251 -45.96 -15.94 9.35
C ASN A 251 -45.04 -16.52 10.43
N GLU A 252 -45.45 -17.58 11.14
CA GLU A 252 -44.57 -18.28 12.08
C GLU A 252 -43.35 -18.88 11.38
N LYS A 253 -43.54 -19.52 10.22
CA LYS A 253 -42.45 -20.09 9.43
C LYS A 253 -41.48 -19.02 8.94
N ILE A 254 -42.00 -17.88 8.48
CA ILE A 254 -41.17 -16.72 8.10
C ILE A 254 -40.38 -16.24 9.31
N GLY A 255 -41.01 -16.10 10.48
CA GLY A 255 -40.34 -15.70 11.71
C GLY A 255 -39.19 -16.63 12.12
N LEU A 256 -39.39 -17.95 12.03
CA LEU A 256 -38.34 -18.94 12.30
C LEU A 256 -37.17 -18.83 11.31
N ILE A 257 -37.46 -18.70 10.01
CA ILE A 257 -36.43 -18.54 8.98
C ILE A 257 -35.65 -17.24 9.20
N THR A 258 -36.34 -16.13 9.49
CA THR A 258 -35.70 -14.85 9.79
C THR A 258 -34.78 -14.96 11.01
N ALA A 259 -35.25 -15.57 12.11
CA ALA A 259 -34.44 -15.76 13.30
C ALA A 259 -33.18 -16.61 13.03
N GLU A 260 -33.33 -17.69 12.26
CA GLU A 260 -32.22 -18.56 11.87
C GLU A 260 -31.20 -17.85 10.98
N VAL A 261 -31.65 -17.09 9.99
CA VAL A 261 -30.76 -16.29 9.12
C VAL A 261 -30.03 -15.22 9.93
N THR A 262 -30.72 -14.51 10.82
CA THR A 262 -30.09 -13.53 11.73
C THR A 262 -29.05 -14.19 12.62
N ARG A 263 -29.36 -15.36 13.20
CA ARG A 263 -28.43 -16.12 14.03
C ARG A 263 -27.20 -16.56 13.24
N ASN A 264 -27.37 -17.17 12.07
CA ASN A 264 -26.25 -17.62 11.25
C ASN A 264 -25.38 -16.47 10.77
N THR A 265 -25.98 -15.34 10.42
CA THR A 265 -25.24 -14.13 10.00
C THR A 265 -24.43 -13.56 11.16
N THR A 266 -25.02 -13.43 12.35
CA THR A 266 -24.34 -12.89 13.53
C THR A 266 -23.23 -13.82 14.03
N GLU A 267 -23.47 -15.13 14.03
CA GLU A 267 -22.48 -16.14 14.39
C GLU A 267 -21.31 -16.17 13.37
N GLY A 268 -21.62 -16.13 12.07
CA GLY A 268 -20.62 -16.06 11.01
C GLY A 268 -19.76 -14.79 11.09
N GLN A 269 -20.38 -13.62 11.31
CA GLN A 269 -19.65 -12.36 11.51
C GLN A 269 -18.78 -12.39 12.77
N ARG A 270 -19.25 -13.02 13.84
CA ARG A 270 -18.47 -13.18 15.08
C ARG A 270 -17.26 -14.07 14.85
N LYS A 271 -17.44 -15.25 14.25
CA LYS A 271 -16.33 -16.17 13.91
C LYS A 271 -15.30 -15.49 13.01
N LEU A 272 -15.74 -14.81 11.96
CA LEU A 272 -14.83 -14.09 11.07
C LEU A 272 -14.03 -13.01 11.80
N ARG A 273 -14.67 -12.27 12.71
CA ARG A 273 -14.02 -11.25 13.54
C ARG A 273 -12.98 -11.88 14.47
N ASP A 274 -13.34 -12.95 15.16
CA ASP A 274 -12.47 -13.65 16.10
C ASP A 274 -11.26 -14.25 15.36
N ASP A 275 -11.46 -14.85 14.18
CA ASP A 275 -10.39 -15.37 13.32
C ASP A 275 -9.44 -14.25 12.85
N LEU A 276 -9.98 -13.11 12.44
CA LEU A 276 -9.17 -11.95 12.05
C LEU A 276 -8.35 -11.41 13.23
N PHE A 277 -8.95 -11.30 14.42
CA PHE A 277 -8.22 -10.87 15.61
C PHE A 277 -7.10 -11.85 15.99
N GLN A 278 -7.35 -13.15 15.93
CA GLN A 278 -6.31 -14.16 16.20
C GLN A 278 -5.16 -14.08 15.18
N ARG A 279 -5.47 -13.89 13.90
CA ARG A 279 -4.45 -13.72 12.85
C ARG A 279 -3.63 -12.44 13.06
N CYS A 280 -4.28 -11.32 13.40
CA CYS A 280 -3.57 -10.08 13.72
C CYS A 280 -2.66 -10.25 14.93
N ALA A 281 -3.14 -10.85 16.01
CA ALA A 281 -2.33 -11.10 17.21
C ALA A 281 -1.13 -12.02 16.92
N ALA A 282 -1.32 -13.06 16.11
CA ALA A 282 -0.24 -13.95 15.68
C ALA A 282 0.80 -13.22 14.81
N LEU A 283 0.35 -12.36 13.90
CA LEU A 283 1.24 -11.52 13.07
C LEU A 283 2.02 -10.51 13.91
N GLU A 284 1.38 -9.84 14.87
CA GLU A 284 2.05 -8.92 15.79
C GLU A 284 3.11 -9.64 16.63
N ALA A 285 2.79 -10.83 17.16
CA ALA A 285 3.75 -11.65 17.88
C ALA A 285 4.94 -12.09 17.01
N ALA A 286 4.67 -12.49 15.75
CA ALA A 286 5.72 -12.86 14.80
C ALA A 286 6.63 -11.68 14.43
N LEU A 287 6.06 -10.51 14.18
CA LEU A 287 6.81 -9.27 13.91
C LEU A 287 7.67 -8.86 15.09
N LYS A 288 7.14 -8.96 16.32
CA LYS A 288 7.90 -8.69 17.54
C LYS A 288 9.06 -9.66 17.69
N ALA A 289 8.81 -10.96 17.55
CA ALA A 289 9.85 -11.99 17.62
C ALA A 289 10.92 -11.82 16.52
N GLN A 290 10.53 -11.37 15.32
CA GLN A 290 11.48 -11.05 14.25
C GLN A 290 12.32 -9.81 14.60
N GLY A 291 11.71 -8.78 15.18
CA GLY A 291 12.40 -7.59 15.68
C GLY A 291 13.43 -7.95 16.76
N ASP A 292 13.04 -8.78 17.72
CA ASP A 292 13.92 -9.25 18.80
C ASP A 292 15.12 -10.04 18.22
N LYS A 293 14.85 -11.00 17.32
CA LYS A 293 15.91 -11.77 16.63
C LYS A 293 16.86 -10.87 15.83
N SER A 294 16.33 -9.87 15.12
CA SER A 294 17.16 -8.92 14.38
C SER A 294 18.03 -8.08 15.32
N GLY A 295 17.47 -7.65 16.45
CA GLY A 295 18.21 -6.94 17.49
C GLY A 295 19.31 -7.79 18.13
N ASP A 296 19.07 -9.08 18.35
CA ASP A 296 20.08 -10.02 18.86
C ASP A 296 21.22 -10.19 17.87
N ILE A 297 20.92 -10.43 16.58
CA ILE A 297 21.92 -10.53 15.51
C ILE A 297 22.77 -9.25 15.42
N GLN A 298 22.15 -8.07 15.50
CA GLN A 298 22.89 -6.81 15.50
C GLN A 298 23.82 -6.67 16.70
N ARG A 299 23.38 -7.08 17.90
CA ARG A 299 24.20 -7.06 19.12
C ARG A 299 25.38 -8.03 19.02
N ASP A 300 25.16 -9.24 18.51
CA ASP A 300 26.23 -10.23 18.33
C ASP A 300 27.23 -9.80 17.26
N ASN A 301 26.76 -9.27 16.12
CA ASN A 301 27.63 -8.70 15.10
C ASN A 301 28.46 -7.53 15.64
N LYS A 302 27.86 -6.65 16.45
CA LYS A 302 28.58 -5.56 17.11
C LYS A 302 29.68 -6.09 18.03
N ARG A 303 29.38 -7.08 18.88
CA ARG A 303 30.39 -7.70 19.76
C ARG A 303 31.53 -8.34 18.97
N ALA A 304 31.21 -9.09 17.91
CA ALA A 304 32.23 -9.72 17.07
C ALA A 304 33.14 -8.69 16.37
N LEU A 305 32.57 -7.57 15.91
CA LEU A 305 33.35 -6.47 15.34
C LEU A 305 34.23 -5.77 16.38
N GLU A 306 33.71 -5.54 17.59
CA GLU A 306 34.48 -4.96 18.70
C GLU A 306 35.64 -5.87 19.13
N GLU A 307 35.42 -7.18 19.19
CA GLU A 307 36.46 -8.16 19.51
C GLU A 307 37.55 -8.25 18.44
N ARG A 308 37.13 -8.20 17.16
CA ARG A 308 38.07 -8.13 16.02
C ARG A 308 38.89 -6.83 16.05
N LEU A 309 38.25 -5.70 16.37
CA LEU A 309 38.94 -4.42 16.49
C LEU A 309 39.98 -4.45 17.61
N ARG A 310 39.62 -4.94 18.80
CA ARG A 310 40.57 -5.11 19.92
C ARG A 310 41.75 -6.01 19.57
N SER A 311 41.48 -7.11 18.86
CA SER A 311 42.54 -8.02 18.42
C SER A 311 43.51 -7.33 17.45
N GLN A 312 42.99 -6.50 16.55
CA GLN A 312 43.79 -5.72 15.61
C GLN A 312 44.59 -4.61 16.32
N GLU A 313 44.01 -3.96 17.33
CA GLU A 313 44.69 -2.98 18.18
C GLU A 313 45.87 -3.62 18.92
N GLN A 314 45.66 -4.80 19.53
CA GLN A 314 46.72 -5.55 20.21
C GLN A 314 47.85 -5.95 19.25
N LEU A 315 47.52 -6.41 18.04
CA LEU A 315 48.51 -6.76 17.03
C LEU A 315 49.31 -5.53 16.59
N THR A 316 48.65 -4.39 16.42
CA THR A 316 49.29 -3.11 16.07
C THR A 316 50.23 -2.64 17.19
N GLU A 317 49.79 -2.75 18.45
CA GLU A 317 50.62 -2.40 19.61
C GLU A 317 51.85 -3.31 19.71
N SER A 318 51.67 -4.62 19.50
CA SER A 318 52.77 -5.59 19.48
C SER A 318 53.78 -5.28 18.37
N LEU A 319 53.31 -5.01 17.15
CA LEU A 319 54.15 -4.61 16.03
C LEU A 319 54.92 -3.32 16.35
N ASN A 320 54.27 -2.33 16.96
CA ASN A 320 54.92 -1.08 17.33
C ASN A 320 56.02 -1.29 18.40
N LYS A 321 55.77 -2.13 19.42
CA LYS A 321 56.78 -2.52 20.41
C LYS A 321 57.98 -3.21 19.76
N GLN A 322 57.74 -4.10 18.81
CA GLN A 322 58.80 -4.77 18.05
C GLN A 322 59.63 -3.75 17.25
N LEU A 323 58.97 -2.83 16.54
CA LEU A 323 59.63 -1.79 15.75
C LEU A 323 60.51 -0.88 16.61
N LEU A 324 60.03 -0.46 17.78
CA LEU A 324 60.82 0.32 18.74
C LEU A 324 62.04 -0.45 19.26
N THR A 325 61.87 -1.73 19.56
CA THR A 325 62.96 -2.61 20.02
C THR A 325 64.03 -2.77 18.95
N ASP A 326 63.64 -3.00 17.71
CA ASP A 326 64.58 -3.17 16.60
C ASP A 326 65.29 -1.85 16.26
N ARG A 327 64.58 -0.71 16.34
CA ARG A 327 65.19 0.62 16.22
C ARG A 327 66.23 0.88 17.30
N ALA A 328 65.96 0.48 18.55
CA ALA A 328 66.91 0.60 19.65
C ALA A 328 68.18 -0.25 19.42
N LYS A 329 68.00 -1.52 18.99
CA LYS A 329 69.13 -2.41 18.63
C LYS A 329 69.96 -1.84 17.48
N GLN A 330 69.31 -1.30 16.45
CA GLN A 330 70.02 -0.67 15.34
C GLN A 330 70.81 0.55 15.80
N LYS A 331 70.21 1.41 16.64
CA LYS A 331 70.90 2.56 17.22
C LYS A 331 72.14 2.13 18.01
N GLU A 332 72.03 1.08 18.84
CA GLU A 332 73.18 0.52 19.58
C GLU A 332 74.27 0.00 18.64
N ARG A 333 73.90 -0.71 17.56
CA ARG A 333 74.87 -1.17 16.55
C ARG A 333 75.58 0.00 15.86
N PHE A 334 74.85 1.03 15.46
CA PHE A 334 75.46 2.23 14.86
C PHE A 334 76.38 2.96 15.84
N GLN A 335 76.01 3.01 17.11
CA GLN A 335 76.87 3.59 18.14
C GLN A 335 78.19 2.81 18.28
N LYS A 336 78.14 1.48 18.33
CA LYS A 336 79.35 0.64 18.35
C LYS A 336 80.23 0.82 17.11
N VAL A 337 79.61 0.95 15.93
CA VAL A 337 80.34 1.23 14.68
C VAL A 337 81.02 2.60 14.75
N ASN A 338 80.32 3.63 15.22
CA ASN A 338 80.89 4.98 15.37
C ASN A 338 82.04 5.00 16.39
N GLU A 339 81.92 4.29 17.52
CA GLU A 339 82.99 4.14 18.51
C GLU A 339 84.22 3.42 17.90
N ALA A 340 84.00 2.35 17.13
CA ALA A 340 85.07 1.65 16.44
C ALA A 340 85.74 2.51 15.36
N LEU A 341 84.97 3.32 14.62
CA LEU A 341 85.50 4.28 13.66
C LEU A 341 86.34 5.36 14.33
N ALA A 342 85.86 5.95 15.43
CA ALA A 342 86.62 6.95 16.19
C ALA A 342 87.93 6.36 16.76
N ALA A 343 87.90 5.12 17.25
CA ALA A 343 89.09 4.43 17.72
C ALA A 343 90.09 4.19 16.57
N LEU A 344 89.61 3.79 15.38
CA LEU A 344 90.43 3.62 14.19
C LEU A 344 91.07 4.95 13.74
N GLU A 345 90.30 6.03 13.69
CA GLU A 345 90.78 7.38 13.37
C GLU A 345 91.90 7.80 14.33
N HIS A 346 91.70 7.62 15.64
CA HIS A 346 92.73 7.91 16.64
C HIS A 346 93.97 7.01 16.48
N HIS A 347 93.80 5.72 16.15
CA HIS A 347 94.93 4.83 15.87
C HIS A 347 95.72 5.26 14.62
N LEU A 348 95.04 5.71 13.57
CA LEU A 348 95.68 6.23 12.36
C LEU A 348 96.43 7.55 12.67
N GLU A 349 95.85 8.44 13.46
CA GLU A 349 96.49 9.69 13.89
C GLU A 349 97.74 9.43 14.75
N LEU A 350 97.66 8.52 15.72
CA LEU A 350 98.83 8.06 16.49
C LEU A 350 99.88 7.41 15.60
N GLY A 351 99.46 6.63 14.59
CA GLY A 351 100.33 6.03 13.59
C GLY A 351 101.10 7.10 12.80
N ASN A 352 100.40 8.10 12.28
CA ASN A 352 101.00 9.24 11.57
C ASN A 352 101.99 10.01 12.46
N ASN A 353 101.59 10.36 13.68
CA ASN A 353 102.46 11.04 14.64
C ASN A 353 103.74 10.24 14.97
N LYS A 354 103.64 8.91 15.08
CA LYS A 354 104.82 8.04 15.25
C LYS A 354 105.71 8.04 14.02
N ILE A 355 105.13 7.95 12.82
CA ILE A 355 105.88 8.01 11.56
C ILE A 355 106.61 9.36 11.46
N ASP A 356 105.95 10.47 11.73
CA ASP A 356 106.54 11.81 11.69
C ASP A 356 107.69 11.95 12.70
N ASN A 357 107.50 11.48 13.94
CA ASN A 357 108.57 11.49 14.95
C ASN A 357 109.77 10.64 14.54
N ILE A 358 109.54 9.44 14.01
CA ILE A 358 110.62 8.57 13.52
C ILE A 358 111.32 9.21 12.33
N MET A 359 110.57 9.73 11.36
CA MET A 359 111.12 10.36 10.16
C MET A 359 111.93 11.60 10.53
N ASN A 360 111.43 12.45 11.42
CA ASN A 360 112.16 13.60 11.95
C ASN A 360 113.43 13.18 12.69
N SER A 361 113.38 12.15 13.53
CA SER A 361 114.58 11.65 14.25
C SER A 361 115.65 11.12 13.29
N GLU A 362 115.24 10.42 12.23
CA GLU A 362 116.12 9.90 11.18
C GLU A 362 116.74 11.05 10.37
N ILE A 363 115.93 12.03 9.96
CA ILE A 363 116.41 13.25 9.27
C ILE A 363 117.44 13.99 10.13
N GLN A 364 117.17 14.18 11.42
CA GLN A 364 118.11 14.87 12.33
C GLN A 364 119.41 14.09 12.51
N THR A 365 119.32 12.76 12.65
CA THR A 365 120.49 11.88 12.77
C THR A 365 121.35 11.99 11.52
N ARG A 366 120.75 11.89 10.31
CA ARG A 366 121.47 12.09 9.05
C ARG A 366 122.12 13.47 8.95
N LYS A 367 121.39 14.54 9.28
CA LYS A 367 121.94 15.91 9.29
C LYS A 367 123.15 16.07 10.20
N LEU A 368 123.11 15.51 11.42
CA LEU A 368 124.24 15.56 12.35
C LEU A 368 125.46 14.81 11.81
N HIS A 369 125.25 13.61 11.26
CA HIS A 369 126.34 12.83 10.67
C HIS A 369 126.91 13.48 9.39
N GLU A 370 126.08 14.02 8.50
CA GLU A 370 126.53 14.81 7.33
C GLU A 370 127.34 16.03 7.75
N LYS A 371 126.89 16.76 8.77
CA LYS A 371 127.63 17.89 9.34
C LYS A 371 129.00 17.46 9.88
N SER A 372 129.08 16.30 10.54
CA SER A 372 130.35 15.75 11.03
C SER A 372 131.29 15.37 9.89
N LEU A 373 130.79 14.74 8.81
CA LEU A 373 131.57 14.44 7.61
C LEU A 373 132.10 15.71 6.93
N LEU A 374 131.24 16.73 6.77
CA LEU A 374 131.63 18.03 6.22
C LEU A 374 132.74 18.67 7.06
N SER A 375 132.62 18.64 8.39
CA SER A 375 133.67 19.14 9.29
C SER A 375 135.01 18.44 9.06
N LYS A 376 135.02 17.10 8.95
CA LYS A 376 136.25 16.34 8.66
C LYS A 376 136.84 16.69 7.29
N ILE A 377 135.99 16.88 6.28
CA ILE A 377 136.43 17.32 4.96
C ILE A 377 137.07 18.72 5.05
N THR A 378 136.43 19.66 5.72
CA THR A 378 136.98 21.01 5.93
C THR A 378 138.30 20.99 6.69
N GLU A 379 138.46 20.15 7.72
CA GLU A 379 139.74 19.98 8.43
C GLU A 379 140.86 19.47 7.51
N VAL A 380 140.54 18.51 6.62
CA VAL A 380 141.47 18.01 5.61
C VAL A 380 141.81 19.09 4.59
N GLU A 381 140.82 19.86 4.13
CA GLU A 381 141.01 21.01 3.24
C GLU A 381 141.88 22.10 3.88
N ASP A 382 141.68 22.42 5.15
CA ASP A 382 142.47 23.40 5.89
C ASP A 382 143.93 22.95 6.06
N LYS A 383 144.16 21.66 6.38
CA LYS A 383 145.52 21.09 6.41
C LYS A 383 146.20 21.18 5.05
N LEU A 384 145.47 20.86 3.98
CA LEU A 384 145.98 20.94 2.60
C LEU A 384 146.29 22.39 2.21
N ASN A 385 145.38 23.32 2.51
CA ASN A 385 145.54 24.75 2.24
C ASN A 385 146.70 25.36 3.04
N SER A 386 146.88 24.95 4.30
CA SER A 386 148.02 25.36 5.13
C SER A 386 149.33 24.84 4.55
N TYR A 387 149.37 23.58 4.11
CA TYR A 387 150.52 23.03 3.42
C TYR A 387 150.84 23.78 2.12
N ILE A 388 149.83 24.00 1.27
CA ILE A 388 149.97 24.76 0.01
C ILE A 388 150.46 26.19 0.32
N GLY A 389 149.86 26.89 1.28
CA GLY A 389 150.26 28.25 1.66
C GLY A 389 151.70 28.33 2.19
N ASN A 390 152.12 27.37 3.01
CA ASN A 390 153.50 27.26 3.47
C ASN A 390 154.45 26.92 2.30
N LEU A 391 154.04 26.04 1.39
CA LEU A 391 154.80 25.70 0.21
C LEU A 391 154.96 26.90 -0.73
N THR A 392 153.90 27.68 -0.96
CA THR A 392 153.95 28.93 -1.72
C THR A 392 154.91 29.92 -1.08
N LYS A 393 154.86 30.10 0.26
CA LYS A 393 155.83 30.93 0.98
C LYS A 393 157.27 30.43 0.79
N SER A 394 157.52 29.13 0.90
CA SER A 394 158.85 28.58 0.65
C SER A 394 159.30 28.78 -0.80
N ILE A 395 158.39 28.64 -1.77
CA ILE A 395 158.68 28.92 -3.19
C ILE A 395 159.04 30.40 -3.38
N ASP A 396 158.33 31.32 -2.74
CA ASP A 396 158.60 32.76 -2.80
C ASP A 396 159.94 33.11 -2.12
N GLU A 397 160.25 32.50 -0.99
CA GLU A 397 161.54 32.65 -0.31
C GLU A 397 162.72 32.15 -1.17
N VAL A 398 162.54 31.03 -1.87
CA VAL A 398 163.53 30.51 -2.85
C VAL A 398 163.69 31.50 -4.02
N LYS A 399 162.57 32.01 -4.58
CA LYS A 399 162.62 33.02 -5.66
C LYS A 399 163.29 34.32 -5.22
N SER A 400 163.20 34.67 -3.94
CA SER A 400 163.83 35.87 -3.36
C SER A 400 165.34 35.74 -3.10
N GLY A 401 165.95 34.58 -3.41
CA GLY A 401 167.41 34.39 -3.31
C GLY A 401 167.93 33.92 -1.96
N LYS A 402 167.07 33.44 -1.04
CA LYS A 402 167.51 32.77 0.19
C LYS A 402 168.04 31.37 -0.14
N GLU A 403 169.30 31.07 0.20
CA GLU A 403 169.96 29.79 -0.12
C GLU A 403 169.59 28.62 0.83
N SER A 404 168.94 28.86 1.98
CA SER A 404 168.51 27.79 2.91
C SER A 404 167.01 27.89 3.26
N VAL A 405 166.14 27.49 2.33
CA VAL A 405 164.68 27.46 2.57
C VAL A 405 164.26 26.03 2.92
N LYS A 406 163.60 25.88 4.07
CA LYS A 406 163.07 24.58 4.52
C LYS A 406 161.75 24.32 3.80
N ILE A 407 161.74 23.35 2.89
CA ILE A 407 160.51 22.91 2.23
C ILE A 407 159.61 22.27 3.30
N PRO A 408 158.37 22.74 3.50
CA PRO A 408 157.43 22.10 4.40
C PRO A 408 157.16 20.67 3.91
N SER A 409 157.06 19.72 4.83
CA SER A 409 156.75 18.32 4.53
C SER A 409 155.28 18.05 4.80
N LEU A 410 154.55 17.51 3.82
CA LEU A 410 153.21 16.97 4.02
C LEU A 410 153.33 15.48 4.37
N ASP A 411 152.71 15.07 5.47
CA ASP A 411 152.52 13.64 5.75
C ASP A 411 151.37 13.12 4.89
N VAL A 412 151.72 12.67 3.68
CA VAL A 412 150.77 12.14 2.70
C VAL A 412 150.07 10.87 3.22
N ASP A 413 150.74 10.09 4.06
CA ASP A 413 150.16 8.86 4.63
C ASP A 413 149.13 9.20 5.72
N ALA A 414 149.36 10.23 6.53
CA ALA A 414 148.35 10.74 7.45
C ALA A 414 147.14 11.32 6.71
N LEU A 415 147.36 12.11 5.66
CA LEU A 415 146.28 12.67 4.83
C LEU A 415 145.47 11.56 4.17
N ARG A 416 146.14 10.56 3.60
CA ARG A 416 145.50 9.41 2.97
C ARG A 416 144.68 8.60 3.96
N ARG A 417 145.18 8.37 5.17
CA ARG A 417 144.43 7.70 6.24
C ARG A 417 143.18 8.49 6.64
N GLU A 418 143.24 9.82 6.70
CA GLU A 418 142.08 10.67 6.98
C GLU A 418 141.05 10.63 5.84
N MET A 419 141.51 10.68 4.58
CA MET A 419 140.63 10.55 3.40
C MET A 419 139.99 9.15 3.31
N GLU A 420 140.74 8.08 3.60
CA GLU A 420 140.23 6.70 3.66
C GLU A 420 139.22 6.54 4.81
N ALA A 421 139.45 7.17 5.96
CA ALA A 421 138.49 7.20 7.07
C ALA A 421 137.18 7.92 6.69
N ILE A 422 137.25 9.06 5.99
CA ILE A 422 136.07 9.77 5.48
C ILE A 422 135.31 8.92 4.45
N ALA A 423 136.01 8.23 3.54
CA ALA A 423 135.40 7.36 2.54
C ALA A 423 134.74 6.12 3.17
N ALA A 424 135.37 5.53 4.18
CA ALA A 424 134.81 4.44 4.96
C ALA A 424 133.55 4.90 5.74
N ASP A 425 133.61 6.07 6.38
CA ASP A 425 132.45 6.65 7.08
C ASP A 425 131.30 6.96 6.11
N LYS A 426 131.58 7.44 4.89
CA LYS A 426 130.57 7.67 3.83
C LYS A 426 129.93 6.36 3.35
N ASN A 427 130.73 5.32 3.10
CA ASN A 427 130.22 4.02 2.66
C ASN A 427 129.43 3.32 3.78
N LYS A 428 129.85 3.48 5.04
CA LYS A 428 129.10 3.05 6.21
C LYS A 428 127.75 3.78 6.30
N LEU A 429 127.69 5.07 5.99
CA LEU A 429 126.44 5.84 5.97
C LEU A 429 125.46 5.36 4.90
N SER A 430 125.95 5.02 3.70
CA SER A 430 125.14 4.44 2.63
C SER A 430 124.56 3.08 3.02
N MET A 431 125.38 2.20 3.61
CA MET A 431 124.96 0.86 4.02
C MET A 431 124.10 0.84 5.29
N GLU A 432 124.45 1.63 6.30
CA GLU A 432 123.65 1.75 7.54
C GLU A 432 122.30 2.42 7.25
N GLY A 433 122.27 3.39 6.34
CA GLY A 433 121.03 4.00 5.84
C GLY A 433 120.12 2.99 5.14
N LEU A 434 120.68 2.11 4.31
CA LEU A 434 119.92 1.05 3.62
C LEU A 434 119.44 -0.04 4.59
N LEU A 435 120.31 -0.51 5.50
CA LEU A 435 119.96 -1.55 6.48
C LEU A 435 118.91 -1.08 7.49
N LYS A 436 118.99 0.17 7.97
CA LYS A 436 117.94 0.74 8.84
C LYS A 436 116.63 0.98 8.08
N LEU A 437 116.68 1.30 6.79
CA LEU A 437 115.47 1.41 5.97
C LEU A 437 114.78 0.05 5.83
N GLU A 438 115.56 -1.00 5.56
CA GLU A 438 115.08 -2.38 5.44
C GLU A 438 114.47 -2.87 6.76
N GLU A 439 115.18 -2.73 7.89
CA GLU A 439 114.67 -3.11 9.21
C GLU A 439 113.37 -2.37 9.58
N LYS A 440 113.27 -1.08 9.23
CA LYS A 440 112.08 -0.27 9.49
C LYS A 440 110.92 -0.64 8.56
N MET A 441 111.16 -0.97 7.30
CA MET A 441 110.13 -1.50 6.38
C MET A 441 109.58 -2.83 6.89
N THR A 442 110.44 -3.72 7.42
CA THR A 442 109.99 -4.98 8.01
C THR A 442 109.11 -4.74 9.26
N ARG A 443 109.44 -3.76 10.10
CA ARG A 443 108.61 -3.40 11.28
C ARG A 443 107.26 -2.78 10.89
N VAL A 444 107.22 -1.96 9.83
CA VAL A 444 105.96 -1.41 9.30
C VAL A 444 105.10 -2.52 8.70
N GLN A 445 105.67 -3.44 7.92
CA GLN A 445 104.93 -4.60 7.39
C GLN A 445 104.42 -5.53 8.49
N ALA A 446 105.20 -5.74 9.55
CA ALA A 446 104.75 -6.50 10.72
C ALA A 446 103.59 -5.80 11.45
N GLY A 447 103.62 -4.48 11.57
CA GLY A 447 102.53 -3.67 12.17
C GLY A 447 101.30 -3.50 11.29
N CYS A 448 101.41 -3.72 9.97
CA CYS A 448 100.32 -3.62 8.99
C CYS A 448 99.71 -4.97 8.61
N THR A 449 100.05 -6.08 9.29
CA THR A 449 99.31 -7.33 9.09
C THR A 449 97.89 -7.17 9.63
N PRO A 450 96.84 -7.25 8.79
CA PRO A 450 95.48 -7.30 9.29
C PRO A 450 95.34 -8.63 10.02
N ALA A 451 95.10 -8.60 11.33
CA ALA A 451 94.49 -9.73 11.99
C ALA A 451 93.21 -10.06 11.19
N TYR A 452 93.17 -11.26 10.61
CA TYR A 452 91.98 -11.79 9.94
C TYR A 452 90.83 -11.80 10.95
N VAL A 453 90.05 -10.73 10.98
CA VAL A 453 88.76 -10.70 11.66
C VAL A 453 87.83 -11.50 10.77
N THR A 454 87.61 -12.75 11.17
CA THR A 454 86.62 -13.66 10.57
C THR A 454 85.24 -13.06 10.82
N TRP A 455 84.70 -12.36 9.84
CA TRP A 455 83.29 -11.95 9.84
C TRP A 455 82.43 -13.16 9.46
N THR A 456 81.86 -13.83 10.44
CA THR A 456 80.75 -14.76 10.20
C THR A 456 79.49 -13.94 9.92
N ILE A 457 79.16 -13.78 8.64
CA ILE A 457 77.88 -13.25 8.20
C ILE A 457 76.83 -14.34 8.46
N MET A 458 76.10 -14.24 9.57
CA MET A 458 74.86 -15.00 9.75
C MET A 458 73.74 -14.30 8.97
N ALA A 459 73.42 -14.84 7.80
CA ALA A 459 72.21 -14.51 7.06
C ALA A 459 70.97 -15.01 7.86
N PRO A 460 69.96 -14.17 8.14
CA PRO A 460 68.69 -14.66 8.65
C PRO A 460 67.89 -15.25 7.49
N GLY A 461 67.64 -16.55 7.57
CA GLY A 461 66.77 -17.27 6.66
C GLY A 461 65.35 -16.69 6.65
N ILE A 462 64.91 -16.29 5.46
CA ILE A 462 63.52 -16.14 5.10
C ILE A 462 62.86 -17.52 5.23
N ARG A 463 61.94 -17.69 6.18
CA ARG A 463 60.98 -18.79 6.17
C ARG A 463 59.66 -18.26 5.67
N TYR A 464 59.24 -18.77 4.52
CA TYR A 464 57.86 -18.77 4.08
C TYR A 464 57.04 -19.65 5.02
N THR A 465 56.05 -19.05 5.67
CA THR A 465 54.71 -19.63 5.94
C THR A 465 53.73 -18.49 5.99
#